data_AF-A0A2E8KSH7-F1
#
_entry.id   AF-A0A2E8KSH7-F1
#
_cell.length_a   1.000
_cell.length_b   1.000
_cell.length_c   1.000
_cell.angle_alpha   90.00
_cell.angle_beta   90.00
_cell.angle_gamma   90.00
#
_symmetry.space_group_name_H-M   'P 1'
#
loop_
_entity.id
_entity.type
_entity.pdbx_description
1 polymer ?
#
loop_
_entity_poly.entity_id
_entity_poly.type
_entity_poly.pdbx_seq_one_letter_code
_entity_poly.pdbx_strand_id
1 'polypeptide(L)'
;MKNYKVFLFFLVISFSSSIFAKENSHSFKVSVIAEGLDHPWSLVFISDDEILVTEKTGKIRIIKNGRLLNETLKNVPNSLFAGQGGLSDIVLHPEFSNNRTIFLSFSEIHPTNKRLSTLTVVKAKLNGYALEGVEEIFKADPYRTAPAHFGARLLFLKDGSLLITSGDGFNFREKAQDLDNHFGKVIRINDDGSIPDDNPYANGNITKRSIYTYGHRNQQGLT
;
A
#
# COMPACT_ATOMS: atom_id res chain seq x y z
N MET A 1 -51.90 -55.52 49.92
CA MET A 1 -51.32 -54.16 49.77
C MET A 1 -50.32 -54.20 48.62
N LYS A 2 -50.56 -53.48 47.51
CA LYS A 2 -49.62 -53.35 46.38
C LYS A 2 -48.99 -51.96 46.42
N ASN A 3 -47.66 -51.89 46.52
CA ASN A 3 -46.91 -50.64 46.52
C ASN A 3 -46.63 -50.19 45.07
N TYR A 4 -47.12 -49.01 44.70
CA TYR A 4 -46.77 -48.37 43.43
C TYR A 4 -45.61 -47.39 43.67
N LYS A 5 -44.51 -47.56 42.93
CA LYS A 5 -43.43 -46.56 42.88
C LYS A 5 -43.78 -45.54 41.80
N VAL A 6 -43.97 -44.28 42.20
CA VAL A 6 -44.11 -43.14 41.30
C VAL A 6 -42.71 -42.65 40.94
N PHE A 7 -42.40 -42.54 39.65
CA PHE A 7 -41.15 -41.95 39.16
C PHE A 7 -41.47 -40.54 38.65
N LEU A 8 -40.87 -39.52 39.27
CA LEU A 8 -41.08 -38.12 38.92
C LEU A 8 -40.03 -37.71 37.87
N PHE A 9 -40.47 -37.31 36.68
CA PHE A 9 -39.60 -36.84 35.61
C PHE A 9 -39.48 -35.31 35.68
N PHE A 10 -38.30 -34.78 35.98
CA PHE A 10 -38.05 -33.33 35.97
C PHE A 10 -37.71 -32.87 34.54
N LEU A 11 -38.55 -32.01 33.96
CA LEU A 11 -38.32 -31.37 32.68
C LEU A 11 -37.47 -30.10 32.89
N VAL A 12 -36.22 -30.11 32.45
CA VAL A 12 -35.37 -28.91 32.45
C VAL A 12 -35.63 -28.13 31.17
N ILE A 13 -36.24 -26.95 31.30
CA ILE A 13 -36.46 -26.02 30.18
C ILE A 13 -35.28 -25.05 30.15
N SER A 14 -34.36 -25.24 29.22
CA SER A 14 -33.28 -24.28 28.94
C SER A 14 -33.83 -23.14 28.08
N PHE A 15 -33.86 -21.92 28.61
CA PHE A 15 -34.12 -20.70 27.84
C PHE A 15 -32.81 -20.21 27.21
N SER A 16 -32.70 -20.27 25.87
CA SER A 16 -31.65 -19.57 25.14
C SER A 16 -32.10 -18.14 24.84
N SER A 17 -31.57 -17.17 25.57
CA SER A 17 -31.72 -15.76 25.22
C SER A 17 -30.75 -15.40 24.10
N SER A 18 -31.26 -15.19 22.89
CA SER A 18 -30.48 -14.63 21.78
C SER A 18 -30.20 -13.15 22.07
N ILE A 19 -28.95 -12.83 22.40
CA ILE A 19 -28.47 -11.44 22.44
C ILE A 19 -28.26 -11.01 20.99
N PHE A 20 -29.18 -10.22 20.44
CA PHE A 20 -28.94 -9.53 19.19
C PHE A 20 -28.03 -8.33 19.46
N ALA A 21 -26.86 -8.30 18.82
CA ALA A 21 -26.03 -7.10 18.81
C ALA A 21 -26.83 -5.96 18.18
N LYS A 22 -26.91 -4.82 18.88
CA LYS A 22 -27.52 -3.61 18.35
C LYS A 22 -26.66 -3.11 17.19
N GLU A 23 -27.19 -3.16 15.98
CA GLU A 23 -26.55 -2.58 14.80
C GLU A 23 -26.49 -1.06 14.97
N ASN A 24 -25.31 -0.51 15.25
CA ASN A 24 -25.07 0.92 15.13
C ASN A 24 -24.98 1.25 13.64
N SER A 25 -26.13 1.42 12.99
CA SER A 25 -26.22 1.87 11.61
C SER A 25 -25.92 3.37 11.54
N HIS A 26 -24.65 3.75 11.62
CA HIS A 26 -24.23 5.07 11.18
C HIS A 26 -24.52 5.18 9.68
N SER A 27 -25.43 6.05 9.28
CA SER A 27 -25.73 6.30 7.88
C SER A 27 -24.61 7.13 7.26
N PHE A 28 -23.92 6.56 6.27
CA PHE A 28 -22.94 7.28 5.47
C PHE A 28 -23.63 7.87 4.24
N LYS A 29 -23.34 9.13 3.93
CA LYS A 29 -23.70 9.74 2.64
C LYS A 29 -22.54 9.53 1.67
N VAL A 30 -22.77 8.75 0.62
CA VAL A 30 -21.80 8.53 -0.45
C VAL A 30 -22.11 9.47 -1.61
N SER A 31 -21.10 10.17 -2.13
CA SER A 31 -21.22 11.02 -3.30
C SER A 31 -20.11 10.70 -4.30
N VAL A 32 -20.46 10.61 -5.58
CA VAL A 32 -19.48 10.43 -6.65
C VAL A 32 -18.75 11.75 -6.89
N ILE A 33 -17.43 11.74 -6.74
CA ILE A 33 -16.56 12.91 -6.97
C ILE A 33 -16.05 12.95 -8.42
N ALA A 34 -15.82 11.78 -9.03
CA ALA A 34 -15.41 11.65 -10.42
C ALA A 34 -15.76 10.25 -10.96
N GLU A 35 -15.96 10.16 -12.27
CA GLU A 35 -16.17 8.92 -13.03
C GLU A 35 -15.15 8.83 -14.18
N GLY A 36 -15.02 7.66 -14.81
CA GLY A 36 -14.10 7.47 -15.95
C GLY A 36 -12.62 7.30 -15.57
N LEU A 37 -12.37 6.90 -14.32
CA LEU A 37 -11.05 6.44 -13.87
C LEU A 37 -10.82 4.99 -14.31
N ASP A 38 -9.59 4.68 -14.71
CA ASP A 38 -9.17 3.37 -15.19
C ASP A 38 -8.24 2.68 -14.17
N HIS A 39 -8.81 1.78 -13.36
CA HIS A 39 -8.11 1.10 -12.25
C HIS A 39 -7.42 2.07 -11.26
N PRO A 40 -8.16 3.00 -10.64
CA PRO A 40 -7.58 3.90 -9.63
C PRO A 40 -7.02 3.11 -8.43
N TRP A 41 -5.88 3.54 -7.89
CA TRP A 41 -5.17 2.83 -6.81
C TRP A 41 -4.97 3.67 -5.54
N SER A 42 -4.49 4.91 -5.68
CA SER A 42 -4.31 5.85 -4.57
C SER A 42 -4.65 7.28 -4.99
N LEU A 43 -4.86 8.15 -4.01
CA LEU A 43 -5.13 9.56 -4.22
C LEU A 43 -4.50 10.43 -3.13
N VAL A 44 -4.19 11.67 -3.50
CA VAL A 44 -3.75 12.74 -2.58
C VAL A 44 -4.43 14.05 -2.93
N PHE A 45 -4.76 14.84 -1.92
CA PHE A 45 -5.23 16.20 -2.07
C PHE A 45 -4.02 17.14 -2.13
N ILE A 46 -3.84 17.86 -3.23
CA ILE A 46 -2.73 18.82 -3.40
C ILE A 46 -3.15 20.28 -3.16
N SER A 47 -4.46 20.51 -3.07
CA SER A 47 -5.16 21.71 -2.58
C SER A 47 -6.55 21.31 -2.08
N ASP A 48 -7.36 22.27 -1.63
CA ASP A 48 -8.75 22.04 -1.22
C ASP A 48 -9.65 21.55 -2.38
N ASP A 49 -9.27 21.85 -3.62
CA ASP A 49 -10.08 21.59 -4.82
C ASP A 49 -9.38 20.68 -5.84
N GLU A 50 -8.13 20.28 -5.63
CA GLU A 50 -7.35 19.44 -6.54
C GLU A 50 -6.90 18.12 -5.90
N ILE A 51 -7.19 17.03 -6.59
CA ILE A 51 -6.82 15.66 -6.22
C ILE A 51 -5.99 15.06 -7.36
N LEU A 52 -4.88 14.44 -7.00
CA LEU A 52 -4.14 13.55 -7.90
C LEU A 52 -4.56 12.11 -7.61
N VAL A 53 -4.87 11.33 -8.66
CA VAL A 53 -5.26 9.92 -8.55
C VAL A 53 -4.34 9.08 -9.42
N THR A 54 -3.66 8.10 -8.83
CA THR A 54 -2.89 7.11 -9.59
C THR A 54 -3.81 6.08 -10.20
N GLU A 55 -3.59 5.76 -11.47
CA GLU A 55 -4.21 4.65 -12.18
C GLU A 55 -3.16 3.58 -12.43
N LYS A 56 -3.49 2.30 -12.17
CA LYS A 56 -2.55 1.20 -12.39
C LYS A 56 -1.99 1.13 -13.82
N THR A 57 -2.70 1.69 -14.79
CA THR A 57 -2.29 1.80 -16.19
C THR A 57 -1.09 2.72 -16.43
N GLY A 58 -0.62 3.45 -15.41
CA GLY A 58 0.58 4.28 -15.46
C GLY A 58 0.30 5.78 -15.53
N LYS A 59 -0.96 6.20 -15.41
CA LYS A 59 -1.36 7.61 -15.46
C LYS A 59 -1.59 8.16 -14.06
N ILE A 60 -1.31 9.45 -13.88
CA ILE A 60 -1.84 10.22 -12.75
C ILE A 60 -2.91 11.15 -13.31
N ARG A 61 -4.15 10.93 -12.88
CA ARG A 61 -5.31 11.74 -13.23
C ARG A 61 -5.43 12.91 -12.28
N ILE A 62 -6.01 13.99 -12.80
CA ILE A 62 -6.22 15.22 -12.05
C ILE A 62 -7.73 15.42 -11.94
N ILE A 63 -8.23 15.52 -10.72
CA ILE A 63 -9.60 15.94 -10.45
C ILE A 63 -9.50 17.35 -9.88
N LYS A 64 -10.17 18.31 -10.52
CA LYS A 64 -10.20 19.70 -10.08
C LYS A 64 -11.65 20.17 -9.96
N ASN A 65 -12.02 20.73 -8.81
CA ASN A 65 -13.38 21.19 -8.52
C ASN A 65 -14.45 20.10 -8.80
N GLY A 66 -14.16 18.86 -8.39
CA GLY A 66 -15.05 17.71 -8.59
C GLY A 66 -15.23 17.29 -10.05
N ARG A 67 -14.29 17.65 -10.93
CA ARG A 67 -14.30 17.25 -12.35
C ARG A 67 -12.98 16.59 -12.73
N LEU A 68 -13.06 15.42 -13.35
CA LEU A 68 -11.92 14.74 -13.93
C LEU A 68 -11.45 15.50 -15.18
N LEU A 69 -10.19 15.91 -15.20
CA LEU A 69 -9.60 16.58 -16.35
C LEU A 69 -9.22 15.58 -17.45
N ASN A 70 -9.15 16.08 -18.69
CA ASN A 70 -8.67 15.31 -19.83
C ASN A 70 -7.15 15.15 -19.80
N GLU A 71 -6.45 16.17 -19.30
CA GLU A 71 -5.02 16.14 -19.08
C GLU A 71 -4.66 15.13 -17.99
N THR A 72 -3.46 14.56 -18.13
CA THR A 72 -2.83 13.71 -17.12
C THR A 72 -1.48 14.30 -16.76
N LEU A 73 -0.98 13.95 -15.58
CA LEU A 73 0.32 14.40 -15.14
C LEU A 73 1.41 13.92 -16.12
N LYS A 74 2.27 14.83 -16.54
CA LYS A 74 3.38 14.55 -17.47
C LYS A 74 4.60 14.01 -16.72
N ASN A 75 5.47 13.32 -17.44
CA ASN A 75 6.73 12.76 -16.95
C ASN A 75 6.59 11.74 -15.81
N VAL A 76 5.45 11.04 -15.75
CA VAL A 76 5.24 9.92 -14.83
C VAL A 76 6.10 8.73 -15.28
N PRO A 77 6.84 8.06 -14.37
CA PRO A 77 7.62 6.88 -14.72
C PRO A 77 6.76 5.77 -15.33
N ASN A 78 7.33 5.08 -16.32
CA ASN A 78 6.68 3.90 -16.90
C ASN A 78 6.59 2.79 -15.85
N SER A 79 5.41 2.18 -15.75
CA SER A 79 5.15 1.05 -14.86
C SER A 79 4.70 -0.18 -15.64
N LEU A 80 5.00 -1.36 -15.10
CA LEU A 80 4.49 -2.62 -15.61
C LEU A 80 3.02 -2.80 -15.21
N PHE A 81 2.09 -2.51 -16.11
CA PHE A 81 0.68 -2.84 -15.90
C PHE A 81 0.41 -4.31 -16.27
N ALA A 82 0.59 -5.21 -15.29
CA ALA A 82 0.30 -6.63 -15.43
C ALA A 82 -0.09 -7.24 -14.08
N GLY A 83 -1.10 -8.12 -14.05
CA GLY A 83 -1.58 -8.74 -12.82
C GLY A 83 -1.90 -7.70 -11.73
N GLN A 84 -1.19 -7.76 -10.61
CA GLN A 84 -1.33 -6.78 -9.53
C GLN A 84 -0.41 -5.56 -9.68
N GLY A 85 0.56 -5.60 -10.59
CA GLY A 85 1.47 -4.49 -10.90
C GLY A 85 0.78 -3.34 -11.63
N GLY A 86 1.46 -2.19 -11.58
CA GLY A 86 1.05 -0.91 -12.16
C GLY A 86 1.66 0.25 -11.37
N LEU A 87 1.29 1.47 -11.75
CA LEU A 87 1.47 2.63 -10.88
C LEU A 87 0.55 2.48 -9.66
N SER A 88 1.15 2.52 -8.47
CA SER A 88 0.48 2.18 -7.23
C SER A 88 0.29 3.43 -6.39
N ASP A 89 1.11 3.67 -5.38
CA ASP A 89 0.84 4.71 -4.40
C ASP A 89 1.36 6.08 -4.84
N ILE A 90 0.72 7.10 -4.28
CA ILE A 90 1.18 8.48 -4.30
C ILE A 90 1.06 9.02 -2.87
N VAL A 91 2.15 9.57 -2.34
CA VAL A 91 2.12 10.29 -1.05
C VAL A 91 2.84 11.63 -1.19
N LEU A 92 2.36 12.59 -0.43
CA LEU A 92 2.98 13.91 -0.34
C LEU A 92 4.10 13.88 0.69
N HIS A 93 5.18 14.61 0.43
CA HIS A 93 6.14 14.93 1.48
C HIS A 93 5.43 15.66 2.64
N PRO A 94 5.81 15.47 3.91
CA PRO A 94 5.20 16.20 5.04
C PRO A 94 5.19 17.73 4.84
N GLU A 95 6.29 18.27 4.32
CA GLU A 95 6.46 19.69 3.93
C GLU A 95 6.04 20.02 2.48
N PHE A 96 5.07 19.29 1.91
CA PHE A 96 4.67 19.45 0.50
C PHE A 96 4.25 20.88 0.12
N SER A 97 3.62 21.63 1.03
CA SER A 97 3.26 23.03 0.81
C SER A 97 4.46 23.91 0.44
N ASN A 98 5.65 23.55 0.95
CA ASN A 98 6.89 24.30 0.77
C ASN A 98 7.75 23.73 -0.37
N ASN A 99 7.91 22.41 -0.44
CA ASN A 99 8.87 21.78 -1.36
C ASN A 99 8.24 21.16 -2.62
N ARG A 100 6.91 20.99 -2.63
CA ARG A 100 6.12 20.34 -3.70
C ARG A 100 6.59 18.92 -4.06
N THR A 101 7.26 18.22 -3.15
CA THR A 101 7.79 16.87 -3.38
C THR A 101 6.71 15.82 -3.18
N ILE A 102 6.57 14.93 -4.16
CA ILE A 102 5.72 13.74 -4.07
C ILE A 102 6.56 12.47 -4.20
N PHE A 103 6.02 11.36 -3.71
CA PHE A 103 6.61 10.04 -3.80
C PHE A 103 5.65 9.11 -4.52
N LEU A 104 6.19 8.29 -5.42
CA LEU A 104 5.42 7.32 -6.19
C LEU A 104 6.00 5.94 -6.03
N SER A 105 5.13 4.94 -5.86
CA SER A 105 5.51 3.54 -5.93
C SER A 105 4.92 2.87 -7.16
N PHE A 106 5.68 1.99 -7.80
CA PHE A 106 5.22 1.27 -8.99
C PHE A 106 5.99 -0.03 -9.19
N SER A 107 5.40 -0.95 -9.95
CA SER A 107 6.12 -2.12 -10.42
C SER A 107 6.97 -1.77 -11.65
N GLU A 108 8.28 -1.86 -11.53
CA GLU A 108 9.23 -1.63 -12.61
C GLU A 108 9.57 -2.95 -13.33
N ILE A 109 9.62 -2.92 -14.65
CA ILE A 109 10.07 -4.06 -15.46
C ILE A 109 11.61 -4.09 -15.52
N HIS A 110 12.20 -5.28 -15.43
CA HIS A 110 13.64 -5.44 -15.59
C HIS A 110 14.07 -4.91 -16.98
N PRO A 111 15.23 -4.23 -17.08
CA PRO A 111 15.65 -3.55 -18.31
C PRO A 111 15.72 -4.51 -19.51
N THR A 112 16.35 -5.67 -19.33
CA THR A 112 16.54 -6.67 -20.40
C THR A 112 15.57 -7.87 -20.35
N ASN A 113 15.32 -8.47 -19.18
CA ASN A 113 14.43 -9.62 -19.05
C ASN A 113 12.98 -9.21 -18.75
N LYS A 114 12.14 -9.08 -19.79
CA LYS A 114 10.75 -8.62 -19.69
C LYS A 114 9.79 -9.53 -18.88
N ARG A 115 10.27 -10.70 -18.42
CA ARG A 115 9.52 -11.58 -17.49
C ARG A 115 9.77 -11.25 -16.02
N LEU A 116 10.71 -10.35 -15.74
CA LEU A 116 11.09 -9.95 -14.39
C LEU A 116 10.60 -8.54 -14.10
N SER A 117 10.14 -8.32 -12.87
CA SER A 117 9.73 -7.01 -12.38
C SER A 117 10.11 -6.82 -10.91
N THR A 118 10.06 -5.61 -10.39
CA THR A 118 10.27 -5.36 -8.95
C THR A 118 9.48 -4.13 -8.50
N LEU A 119 9.40 -3.89 -7.18
CA LEU A 119 8.84 -2.68 -6.62
C LEU A 119 9.91 -1.57 -6.66
N THR A 120 9.57 -0.41 -7.20
CA THR A 120 10.42 0.79 -7.18
C THR A 120 9.65 1.93 -6.53
N VAL A 121 10.37 2.79 -5.81
CA VAL A 121 9.87 4.06 -5.26
C VAL A 121 10.76 5.19 -5.75
N VAL A 122 10.13 6.25 -6.24
CA VAL A 122 10.78 7.48 -6.66
C VAL A 122 10.24 8.66 -5.87
N LYS A 123 11.02 9.73 -5.78
CA LYS A 123 10.54 11.07 -5.44
C LYS A 123 10.66 11.99 -6.66
N ALA A 124 9.81 13.00 -6.72
CA ALA A 124 9.86 14.03 -7.75
C ALA A 124 9.23 15.33 -7.23
N LYS A 125 9.59 16.47 -7.83
CA LYS A 125 8.89 17.73 -7.59
C LYS A 125 7.70 17.86 -8.53
N LEU A 126 6.56 18.28 -7.98
CA LEU A 126 5.37 18.63 -8.74
C LEU A 126 5.47 20.09 -9.20
N ASN A 127 5.66 20.29 -10.51
CA ASN A 127 5.65 21.61 -11.14
C ASN A 127 4.46 21.71 -12.12
N GLY A 128 3.40 22.42 -11.71
CA GLY A 128 2.12 22.37 -12.41
C GLY A 128 1.62 20.93 -12.55
N TYR A 129 1.31 20.52 -13.78
CA TYR A 129 0.89 19.15 -14.09
C TYR A 129 2.01 18.30 -14.71
N ALA A 130 3.24 18.48 -14.25
CA ALA A 130 4.40 17.69 -14.64
C ALA A 130 5.27 17.33 -13.43
N LEU A 131 5.95 16.19 -13.54
CA LEU A 131 7.01 15.80 -12.61
C LEU A 131 8.38 16.25 -13.12
N GLU A 132 9.18 16.76 -12.20
CA GLU A 132 10.55 17.21 -12.43
C GLU A 132 11.51 16.56 -11.44
N GLY A 133 12.74 16.28 -11.89
CA GLY A 133 13.79 15.72 -11.04
C GLY A 133 13.42 14.37 -10.44
N VAL A 134 12.84 13.47 -11.25
CA VAL A 134 12.47 12.12 -10.81
C VAL A 134 13.73 11.37 -10.37
N GLU A 135 13.75 10.95 -9.12
CA GLU A 135 14.89 10.28 -8.48
C GLU A 135 14.42 8.98 -7.83
N GLU A 136 15.09 7.87 -8.14
CA GLU A 136 14.87 6.58 -7.47
C GLU A 136 15.49 6.60 -6.07
N ILE A 137 14.67 6.35 -5.06
CA ILE A 137 15.09 6.31 -3.65
C ILE A 137 15.04 4.89 -3.07
N PHE A 138 14.32 3.98 -3.72
CA PHE A 138 14.28 2.58 -3.33
C PHE A 138 13.93 1.68 -4.51
N LYS A 139 14.64 0.55 -4.60
CA LYS A 139 14.35 -0.55 -5.51
C LYS A 139 14.40 -1.86 -4.74
N ALA A 140 13.30 -2.59 -4.73
CA ALA A 140 13.24 -3.90 -4.12
C ALA A 140 14.12 -4.89 -4.89
N ASP A 141 14.72 -5.82 -4.15
CA ASP A 141 15.69 -6.78 -4.67
C ASP A 141 15.49 -8.11 -3.95
N PRO A 142 15.49 -9.25 -4.66
CA PRO A 142 15.66 -9.39 -6.10
C PRO A 142 14.39 -9.10 -6.91
N TYR A 143 14.54 -9.05 -8.23
CA TYR A 143 13.42 -9.06 -9.16
C TYR A 143 12.59 -10.35 -9.02
N ARG A 144 11.29 -10.25 -9.28
CA ARG A 144 10.30 -11.34 -9.23
C ARG A 144 9.81 -11.74 -10.62
N THR A 145 9.42 -13.01 -10.76
CA THR A 145 8.85 -13.57 -12.01
C THR A 145 7.34 -13.37 -12.12
N ALA A 146 6.61 -13.39 -10.99
CA ALA A 146 5.17 -13.17 -10.98
C ALA A 146 4.86 -11.67 -10.81
N PRO A 147 3.97 -11.07 -11.63
CA PRO A 147 3.52 -9.70 -11.46
C PRO A 147 2.44 -9.63 -10.35
N ALA A 148 2.78 -10.11 -9.17
CA ALA A 148 1.90 -10.25 -8.01
C ALA A 148 2.61 -9.88 -6.70
N HIS A 149 1.80 -9.54 -5.71
CA HIS A 149 2.20 -9.26 -4.34
C HIS A 149 3.26 -8.16 -4.20
N PHE A 150 3.07 -7.02 -4.86
CA PHE A 150 3.99 -5.88 -4.73
C PHE A 150 3.86 -5.17 -3.38
N GLY A 151 2.68 -5.21 -2.75
CA GLY A 151 2.36 -4.28 -1.66
C GLY A 151 2.25 -2.87 -2.21
N ALA A 152 3.35 -2.11 -2.11
CA ALA A 152 3.58 -0.79 -2.68
C ALA A 152 2.94 0.39 -1.92
N ARG A 153 2.40 0.20 -0.71
CA ARG A 153 1.89 1.31 0.11
C ARG A 153 3.06 2.08 0.73
N LEU A 154 2.92 3.40 0.78
CA LEU A 154 3.86 4.36 1.34
C LEU A 154 3.22 5.06 2.56
N LEU A 155 4.00 5.33 3.60
CA LEU A 155 3.54 6.12 4.74
C LEU A 155 4.71 6.87 5.38
N PHE A 156 4.60 8.19 5.46
CA PHE A 156 5.51 9.00 6.28
C PHE A 156 5.21 8.82 7.76
N LEU A 157 6.25 8.55 8.54
CA LEU A 157 6.21 8.54 10.00
C LEU A 157 6.44 9.95 10.54
N LYS A 158 6.11 10.14 11.82
CA LYS A 158 6.25 11.43 12.51
C LYS A 158 7.69 11.93 12.60
N ASP A 159 8.67 11.02 12.48
CA ASP A 159 10.09 11.33 12.48
C ASP A 159 10.63 11.75 11.10
N GLY A 160 9.77 11.77 10.07
CA GLY A 160 10.14 12.11 8.69
C GLY A 160 10.62 10.92 7.85
N SER A 161 10.78 9.74 8.43
CA SER A 161 11.11 8.53 7.68
C SER A 161 9.89 7.99 6.92
N LEU A 162 10.14 7.26 5.83
CA LEU A 162 9.16 6.69 4.94
C LEU A 162 9.11 5.17 5.11
N LEU A 163 7.92 4.64 5.41
CA LEU A 163 7.62 3.22 5.33
C LEU A 163 7.19 2.82 3.93
N ILE A 164 7.64 1.66 3.47
CA ILE A 164 7.27 1.05 2.18
C ILE A 164 6.84 -0.40 2.44
N THR A 165 5.64 -0.79 2.01
CA THR A 165 5.25 -2.20 2.02
C THR A 165 5.77 -2.92 0.77
N SER A 166 6.47 -4.03 0.96
CA SER A 166 6.93 -4.90 -0.12
C SER A 166 6.43 -6.32 0.12
N GLY A 167 5.46 -6.77 -0.69
CA GLY A 167 4.92 -8.12 -0.55
C GLY A 167 5.92 -9.22 -0.95
N ASP A 168 5.55 -10.47 -0.69
CA ASP A 168 6.41 -11.65 -0.84
C ASP A 168 6.62 -12.13 -2.29
N GLY A 169 6.12 -11.39 -3.28
CA GLY A 169 6.25 -11.77 -4.70
C GLY A 169 5.48 -13.03 -5.12
N PHE A 170 4.51 -13.49 -4.31
CA PHE A 170 3.61 -14.65 -4.52
C PHE A 170 4.33 -16.01 -4.52
N ASN A 171 5.28 -16.18 -5.43
CA ASN A 171 6.09 -17.39 -5.54
C ASN A 171 7.23 -17.45 -4.50
N PHE A 172 7.53 -16.34 -3.82
CA PHE A 172 8.64 -16.24 -2.86
C PHE A 172 8.16 -16.13 -1.41
N ARG A 173 6.96 -16.64 -1.09
CA ARG A 173 6.37 -16.63 0.26
C ARG A 173 7.32 -17.15 1.36
N GLU A 174 8.09 -18.21 1.07
CA GLU A 174 9.05 -18.77 2.01
C GLU A 174 10.22 -17.82 2.29
N LYS A 175 10.54 -16.92 1.33
CA LYS A 175 11.58 -15.89 1.46
C LYS A 175 11.16 -14.70 2.31
N ALA A 176 9.88 -14.62 2.70
CA ALA A 176 9.41 -13.57 3.59
C ALA A 176 10.14 -13.57 4.95
N GLN A 177 10.62 -14.74 5.40
CA GLN A 177 11.39 -14.92 6.64
C GLN A 177 12.89 -14.59 6.50
N ASP A 178 13.43 -14.62 5.28
CA ASP A 178 14.86 -14.40 5.01
C ASP A 178 15.18 -12.89 5.00
N LEU A 179 16.28 -12.47 5.65
CA LEU A 179 16.67 -11.04 5.79
C LEU A 179 17.65 -10.55 4.71
N ASP A 180 17.92 -11.35 3.69
CA ASP A 180 18.83 -11.02 2.58
C ASP A 180 18.12 -10.47 1.33
N ASN A 181 16.80 -10.29 1.40
CA ASN A 181 15.94 -9.86 0.30
C ASN A 181 14.81 -8.93 0.79
N HIS A 182 14.08 -8.34 -0.16
CA HIS A 182 12.96 -7.42 0.08
C HIS A 182 11.57 -8.07 -0.09
N PHE A 183 11.47 -9.40 -0.18
CA PHE A 183 10.17 -10.08 -0.24
C PHE A 183 9.51 -10.13 1.14
N GLY A 184 8.26 -9.70 1.24
CA GLY A 184 7.46 -9.84 2.46
C GLY A 184 7.96 -8.98 3.62
N LYS A 185 8.36 -7.75 3.31
CA LYS A 185 8.98 -6.80 4.24
C LYS A 185 8.14 -5.53 4.38
N VAL A 186 8.28 -4.87 5.51
CA VAL A 186 8.11 -3.42 5.58
C VAL A 186 9.51 -2.82 5.60
N ILE A 187 9.76 -1.88 4.73
CA ILE A 187 11.02 -1.17 4.58
C ILE A 187 10.88 0.21 5.24
N ARG A 188 11.93 0.71 5.90
CA ARG A 188 11.99 2.08 6.42
C ARG A 188 13.26 2.76 5.89
N ILE A 189 13.09 3.89 5.22
CA ILE A 189 14.14 4.74 4.66
C ILE A 189 13.87 6.21 5.04
N ASN A 190 14.87 7.08 4.90
CA ASN A 190 14.66 8.53 4.89
C ASN A 190 14.07 8.97 3.54
N ASP A 191 13.60 10.21 3.46
CA ASP A 191 12.99 10.81 2.26
C ASP A 191 13.99 10.94 1.08
N ASP A 192 15.29 10.86 1.35
CA ASP A 192 16.37 10.79 0.37
C ASP A 192 16.80 9.38 -0.04
N GLY A 193 16.19 8.34 0.53
CA GLY A 193 16.56 6.95 0.28
C GLY A 193 17.67 6.40 1.19
N SER A 194 18.29 7.24 2.02
CA SER A 194 19.24 6.77 3.03
C SER A 194 18.54 5.94 4.11
N ILE A 195 19.31 5.15 4.85
CA ILE A 195 18.76 4.23 5.85
C ILE A 195 18.86 4.90 7.22
N PRO A 196 17.76 5.01 8.00
CA PRO A 196 17.82 5.50 9.36
C PRO A 196 18.76 4.66 10.23
N ASP A 197 19.62 5.32 11.01
CA ASP A 197 20.62 4.65 11.86
C ASP A 197 19.99 3.81 12.99
N ASP A 198 18.75 4.12 13.34
CA ASP A 198 17.95 3.43 14.36
C ASP A 198 17.08 2.29 13.78
N ASN A 199 17.24 1.94 12.50
CA ASN A 199 16.57 0.76 11.95
C ASN A 199 17.02 -0.51 12.70
N PRO A 200 16.11 -1.49 12.91
CA PRO A 200 16.37 -2.66 13.74
C PRO A 200 17.51 -3.55 13.21
N TYR A 201 17.83 -3.43 11.92
CA TYR A 201 18.90 -4.17 11.26
C TYR A 201 19.96 -3.24 10.62
N ALA A 202 20.02 -1.97 11.03
CA ALA A 202 21.03 -1.02 10.55
C ALA A 202 22.46 -1.45 10.91
N ASN A 203 22.62 -2.06 12.09
CA ASN A 203 23.90 -2.50 12.63
C ASN A 203 23.96 -4.03 12.66
N GLY A 204 24.82 -4.64 11.82
CA GLY A 204 25.04 -6.09 11.81
C GLY A 204 25.51 -6.66 10.47
N ASN A 205 25.65 -7.98 10.43
CA ASN A 205 26.02 -8.75 9.22
C ASN A 205 24.84 -8.99 8.26
N ILE A 206 23.73 -8.29 8.45
CA ILE A 206 22.55 -8.39 7.59
C ILE A 206 22.71 -7.44 6.41
N THR A 207 22.51 -7.97 5.20
CA THR A 207 22.78 -7.24 3.95
C THR A 207 21.70 -6.20 3.62
N LYS A 208 20.45 -6.39 4.06
CA LYS A 208 19.33 -5.47 3.81
C LYS A 208 18.97 -4.66 5.06
N ARG A 209 19.74 -3.61 5.32
CA ARG A 209 19.59 -2.72 6.49
C ARG A 209 18.31 -1.87 6.51
N SER A 210 17.63 -1.75 5.36
CA SER A 210 16.39 -0.99 5.22
C SER A 210 15.16 -1.74 5.75
N ILE A 211 15.27 -3.02 6.10
CA ILE A 211 14.16 -3.80 6.66
C ILE A 211 13.76 -3.22 8.02
N TYR A 212 12.46 -2.97 8.20
CA TYR A 212 11.85 -2.57 9.46
C TYR A 212 11.13 -3.76 10.12
N THR A 213 10.29 -4.47 9.37
CA THR A 213 9.67 -5.74 9.81
C THR A 213 9.62 -6.73 8.64
N TYR A 214 9.43 -8.02 8.93
CA TYR A 214 9.47 -9.10 7.94
C TYR A 214 8.40 -10.17 8.22
N GLY A 215 8.27 -11.16 7.33
CA GLY A 215 7.28 -12.23 7.47
C GLY A 215 5.88 -11.87 6.95
N HIS A 216 5.77 -10.86 6.09
CA HIS A 216 4.50 -10.42 5.52
C HIS A 216 4.20 -11.08 4.18
N ARG A 217 2.91 -11.25 3.84
CA ARG A 217 2.49 -11.81 2.56
C ARG A 217 2.30 -10.74 1.49
N ASN A 218 1.31 -9.87 1.63
CA ASN A 218 1.01 -8.82 0.64
C ASN A 218 0.20 -7.66 1.24
N GLN A 219 0.88 -6.75 1.95
CA GLN A 219 0.24 -5.65 2.68
C GLN A 219 -0.27 -4.56 1.73
N GLN A 220 -1.57 -4.27 1.77
CA GLN A 220 -2.23 -3.33 0.85
C GLN A 220 -2.46 -1.94 1.45
N GLY A 221 -2.96 -1.86 2.69
CA GLY A 221 -3.23 -0.60 3.40
C GLY A 221 -2.26 -0.38 4.55
N LEU A 222 -1.97 0.89 4.85
CA LEU A 222 -1.14 1.36 5.96
C LEU A 222 -1.64 2.78 6.33
N THR A 223 -1.75 3.10 7.62
CA THR A 223 -2.24 4.40 8.12
C THR A 223 -1.57 4.78 9.43
#